data_AF-A0A224X0G3-F1
#
_entry.id   AF-A0A224X0G3-F1
#
_cell.length_a   1.000
_cell.length_b   1.000
_cell.length_c   1.000
_cell.angle_alpha   90.00
_cell.angle_beta   90.00
_cell.angle_gamma   90.00
#
_symmetry.space_group_name_H-M   'P 1'
#
loop_
_entity.id
_entity.type
_entity.pdbx_description
1 polymer ?
#
loop_
_entity_poly.entity_id
_entity_poly.type
_entity_poly.pdbx_seq_one_letter_code
_entity_poly.pdbx_strand_id
1 'polypeptide(L)'
;MQETVCSELNNQMTQLDFILANFSESREYLEDGYYRVQDFGDGSYELEFSVAGYCGTFDSHPAIKFRMDAETKAVTFLLYRDMVASPIQFFKPETKKDQAFVQERFEQLLAKFYQAKHAN
;
A
#
# COMPACT_ATOMS: atom_id res chain seq x y z
N MET A 1 -19.27 7.33 20.54
CA MET A 1 -19.02 6.59 19.29
C MET A 1 -18.45 7.51 18.19
N GLN A 2 -17.67 8.54 18.58
CA GLN A 2 -17.08 9.54 17.66
C GLN A 2 -15.56 9.69 17.89
N GLU A 3 -15.05 9.33 19.08
CA GLU A 3 -13.62 9.40 19.42
C GLU A 3 -12.77 8.31 18.75
N THR A 4 -13.30 7.11 18.54
CA THR A 4 -12.55 5.98 17.96
C THR A 4 -12.15 6.23 16.51
N VAL A 5 -13.08 6.77 15.69
CA VAL A 5 -12.87 6.99 14.25
C VAL A 5 -11.79 8.05 13.97
N CYS A 6 -11.76 9.14 14.76
CA CYS A 6 -10.72 10.15 14.61
C CYS A 6 -9.33 9.63 15.02
N SER A 7 -9.26 8.73 16.01
CA SER A 7 -7.98 8.15 16.46
C SER A 7 -7.39 7.16 15.45
N GLU A 8 -8.22 6.36 14.78
CA GLU A 8 -7.80 5.39 13.75
C GLU A 8 -7.36 6.09 12.46
N LEU A 9 -8.09 7.12 12.01
CA LEU A 9 -7.70 7.96 10.86
C LEU A 9 -6.38 8.69 11.11
N ASN A 10 -6.18 9.22 12.33
CA ASN A 10 -4.94 9.91 12.68
C ASN A 10 -3.74 8.94 12.73
N ASN A 11 -3.95 7.70 13.17
CA ASN A 11 -2.92 6.68 13.20
C ASN A 11 -2.52 6.21 11.79
N GLN A 12 -3.48 6.00 10.89
CA GLN A 12 -3.23 5.64 9.50
C GLN A 12 -2.47 6.73 8.73
N MET A 13 -2.81 8.01 8.93
CA MET A 13 -2.06 9.12 8.33
C MET A 13 -0.62 9.16 8.83
N THR A 14 -0.41 9.00 10.14
CA THR A 14 0.96 8.93 10.69
C THR A 14 1.75 7.74 10.16
N GLN A 15 1.09 6.60 9.89
CA GLN A 15 1.73 5.43 9.30
C GLN A 15 2.11 5.66 7.83
N LEU A 16 1.21 6.21 7.02
CA LEU A 16 1.50 6.47 5.61
C LEU A 16 2.65 7.47 5.46
N ASP A 17 2.65 8.57 6.20
CA ASP A 17 3.75 9.55 6.17
C ASP A 17 5.09 8.89 6.58
N PHE A 18 5.07 8.05 7.63
CA PHE A 18 6.25 7.28 8.02
C PHE A 18 6.74 6.37 6.90
N ILE A 19 5.83 5.64 6.23
CA ILE A 19 6.17 4.71 5.16
C ILE A 19 6.77 5.45 3.97
N LEU A 20 6.16 6.55 3.54
CA LEU A 20 6.66 7.36 2.43
C LEU A 20 8.05 7.95 2.73
N ALA A 21 8.39 8.19 4.00
CA ALA A 21 9.70 8.71 4.40
C ALA A 21 10.79 7.63 4.57
N ASN A 22 10.42 6.35 4.80
CA ASN A 22 11.35 5.30 5.19
C ASN A 22 11.56 4.20 4.14
N PHE A 23 10.78 4.23 3.05
CA PHE A 23 10.93 3.34 1.92
C PHE A 23 11.20 4.14 0.65
N SER A 24 11.78 3.47 -0.35
CA SER A 24 12.18 4.11 -1.61
C SER A 24 11.73 3.30 -2.82
N GLU A 25 12.04 3.80 -4.01
CA GLU A 25 11.78 3.12 -5.28
C GLU A 25 12.63 1.85 -5.47
N SER A 26 13.68 1.69 -4.68
CA SER A 26 14.46 0.45 -4.65
C SER A 26 13.75 -0.59 -3.81
N ARG A 27 13.62 -1.81 -4.33
CA ARG A 27 13.09 -2.94 -3.56
C ARG A 27 14.05 -3.25 -2.40
N GLU A 28 13.52 -3.23 -1.20
CA GLU A 28 14.23 -3.63 0.00
C GLU A 28 13.69 -4.98 0.47
N TYR A 29 14.56 -5.97 0.66
CA TYR A 29 14.15 -7.24 1.24
C TYR A 29 14.12 -7.13 2.77
N LEU A 30 12.94 -7.36 3.35
CA LEU A 30 12.74 -7.41 4.80
C LEU A 30 12.01 -8.70 5.13
N GLU A 31 12.67 -9.57 5.90
CA GLU A 31 12.19 -10.86 6.46
C GLU A 31 11.42 -11.79 5.50
N ASP A 32 10.24 -11.38 5.05
CA ASP A 32 9.24 -12.18 4.35
C ASP A 32 9.02 -11.77 2.89
N GLY A 33 9.62 -10.67 2.43
CA GLY A 33 9.53 -10.27 1.04
C GLY A 33 10.17 -8.93 0.74
N TYR A 34 9.82 -8.38 -0.42
CA TYR A 34 10.38 -7.15 -0.94
C TYR A 34 9.37 -6.02 -0.82
N TYR A 35 9.80 -4.93 -0.21
CA TYR A 35 9.02 -3.73 0.05
C TYR A 35 9.51 -2.61 -0.86
N ARG A 36 8.58 -1.87 -1.44
CA ARG A 36 8.87 -0.74 -2.32
C ARG A 36 7.80 0.34 -2.22
N VAL A 37 8.25 1.59 -2.28
CA VAL A 37 7.39 2.77 -2.44
C VAL A 37 7.83 3.50 -3.70
N GLN A 38 6.92 3.67 -4.64
CA GLN A 38 7.19 4.47 -5.84
C GLN A 38 6.42 5.78 -5.78
N ASP A 39 7.11 6.91 -5.89
CA ASP A 39 6.52 8.24 -6.10
C ASP A 39 6.55 8.54 -7.61
N PHE A 40 5.42 8.94 -8.18
CA PHE A 40 5.33 9.28 -9.61
C PHE A 40 5.49 10.79 -9.88
N GLY A 41 5.66 11.61 -8.84
CA GLY A 41 5.87 13.06 -8.93
C GLY A 41 4.62 13.88 -9.27
N ASP A 42 3.46 13.24 -9.43
CA ASP A 42 2.17 13.87 -9.71
C ASP A 42 1.17 13.76 -8.54
N GLY A 43 1.69 13.50 -7.33
CA GLY A 43 0.90 13.18 -6.14
C GLY A 43 0.31 11.76 -6.16
N SER A 44 0.66 10.93 -7.13
CA SER A 44 0.39 9.50 -7.09
C SER A 44 1.59 8.69 -6.59
N TYR A 45 1.27 7.62 -5.87
CA TYR A 45 2.23 6.70 -5.26
C TYR A 45 1.79 5.25 -5.52
N GLU A 46 2.73 4.32 -5.44
CA GLU A 46 2.45 2.89 -5.37
C GLU A 46 3.18 2.29 -4.17
N LEU A 47 2.42 1.62 -3.29
CA LEU A 47 2.98 0.72 -2.28
C LEU A 47 2.97 -0.68 -2.86
N GLU A 48 4.11 -1.36 -2.84
CA GLU A 48 4.24 -2.74 -3.31
C GLU A 48 4.95 -3.59 -2.27
N PHE A 49 4.26 -4.63 -1.82
CA PHE A 49 4.93 -5.83 -1.32
C PHE A 49 5.01 -6.84 -2.47
N SER A 50 6.14 -7.54 -2.59
CA SER A 50 6.33 -8.56 -3.61
C SER A 50 7.13 -9.74 -3.08
N VAL A 51 6.86 -10.93 -3.63
CA VAL A 51 7.63 -12.14 -3.37
C VAL A 51 8.53 -12.45 -4.57
N ALA A 52 9.59 -13.22 -4.35
CA ALA A 52 10.43 -13.69 -5.45
C ALA A 52 9.61 -14.62 -6.37
N GLY A 53 9.50 -14.24 -7.63
CA GLY A 53 8.90 -15.04 -8.70
C GLY A 53 9.95 -15.87 -9.45
N TYR A 54 9.52 -16.50 -10.54
CA TYR A 54 10.40 -17.30 -11.38
C TYR A 54 11.43 -16.44 -12.12
N CYS A 55 12.62 -16.99 -12.34
CA CYS A 55 13.66 -16.34 -13.17
C CYS A 55 14.07 -14.92 -12.71
N GLY A 56 14.02 -14.65 -11.40
CA GLY A 56 14.39 -13.36 -10.84
C GLY A 56 13.33 -12.26 -11.02
N THR A 57 12.10 -12.63 -11.35
CA THR A 57 10.96 -11.69 -11.30
C THR A 57 10.50 -11.46 -9.87
N PHE A 58 9.68 -10.43 -9.67
CA PHE A 58 9.01 -10.14 -8.42
C PHE A 58 7.51 -10.12 -8.68
N ASP A 59 6.77 -10.94 -7.95
CA ASP A 59 5.32 -11.04 -8.07
C ASP A 59 4.68 -10.20 -6.98
N SER A 60 3.95 -9.14 -7.35
CA SER A 60 3.29 -8.24 -6.40
C SER A 60 2.22 -8.99 -5.59
N HIS A 61 2.20 -8.78 -4.27
CA HIS A 61 1.30 -9.47 -3.33
C HIS A 61 0.95 -8.65 -2.05
N PRO A 62 0.28 -7.49 -2.15
CA PRO A 62 -0.17 -6.79 -3.35
C PRO A 62 0.68 -5.55 -3.69
N ALA A 63 0.38 -4.95 -4.85
CA ALA A 63 0.73 -3.58 -5.21
C ALA A 63 -0.53 -2.73 -5.33
N ILE A 64 -0.53 -1.56 -4.69
CA ILE A 64 -1.67 -0.62 -4.67
C ILE A 64 -1.18 0.75 -5.11
N LYS A 65 -1.67 1.21 -6.26
CA LYS A 65 -1.45 2.57 -6.75
C LYS A 65 -2.58 3.48 -6.32
N PHE A 66 -2.24 4.65 -5.80
CA PHE A 66 -3.20 5.63 -5.30
C PHE A 66 -2.72 7.06 -5.56
N ARG A 67 -3.63 8.01 -5.54
CA ARG A 67 -3.34 9.45 -5.49
C ARG A 67 -3.69 9.97 -4.10
N MET A 68 -2.82 10.81 -3.56
CA MET A 68 -3.06 11.49 -2.30
C MET A 68 -3.33 12.97 -2.55
N ASP A 69 -4.44 13.47 -2.03
CA ASP A 69 -4.73 14.90 -2.04
C ASP A 69 -3.73 15.65 -1.14
N ALA A 70 -3.16 16.74 -1.64
CA ALA A 70 -2.07 17.44 -0.95
C ALA A 70 -2.54 18.12 0.35
N GLU A 71 -3.78 18.60 0.38
CA GLU A 71 -4.33 19.39 1.48
C GLU A 71 -5.03 18.51 2.51
N THR A 72 -5.91 17.63 2.04
CA THR A 72 -6.77 16.79 2.89
C THR A 72 -6.16 15.45 3.22
N LYS A 73 -5.07 15.05 2.55
CA LYS A 73 -4.47 13.72 2.60
C LYS A 73 -5.44 12.59 2.23
N ALA A 74 -6.57 12.92 1.60
CA ALA A 74 -7.52 11.94 1.13
C ALA A 74 -6.88 11.05 0.06
N VAL A 75 -7.09 9.74 0.19
CA VAL A 75 -6.55 8.73 -0.73
C VAL A 75 -7.60 8.35 -1.76
N THR A 76 -7.21 8.38 -3.04
CA THR A 76 -8.01 7.85 -4.16
C THR A 76 -7.28 6.68 -4.79
N PHE A 77 -7.86 5.49 -4.75
CA PHE A 77 -7.24 4.30 -5.33
C PHE A 77 -7.34 4.30 -6.86
N LEU A 78 -6.22 4.03 -7.52
CA LEU A 78 -6.08 4.04 -8.97
C LEU A 78 -5.95 2.64 -9.56
N LEU A 79 -5.28 1.73 -8.84
CA LEU A 79 -5.04 0.36 -9.30
C LEU A 79 -4.73 -0.58 -8.15
N TYR A 80 -5.28 -1.80 -8.21
CA TYR A 80 -4.92 -2.92 -7.34
C TYR A 80 -4.34 -4.06 -8.19
N ARG A 81 -3.21 -4.63 -7.74
CA ARG A 81 -2.59 -5.83 -8.33
C ARG A 81 -2.16 -6.81 -7.25
N ASP A 82 -2.59 -8.05 -7.37
CA ASP A 82 -2.10 -9.19 -6.62
C ASP A 82 -1.93 -10.38 -7.57
N MET A 83 -0.67 -10.72 -7.85
CA MET A 83 -0.27 -11.74 -8.81
C MET A 83 -0.19 -13.13 -8.18
N VAL A 84 -0.30 -13.22 -6.86
CA VAL A 84 -0.21 -14.47 -6.09
C VAL A 84 -1.59 -14.93 -5.61
N ALA A 85 -2.57 -14.01 -5.53
CA ALA A 85 -3.96 -14.34 -5.28
C ALA A 85 -4.52 -15.34 -6.31
N SER A 86 -5.48 -16.17 -5.88
CA SER A 86 -6.18 -17.14 -6.72
C SER A 86 -7.70 -16.93 -6.64
N PRO A 87 -8.36 -16.40 -7.69
CA PRO A 87 -7.77 -15.96 -8.96
C PRO A 87 -6.91 -14.69 -8.81
N ILE A 88 -6.00 -14.47 -9.78
CA ILE A 88 -5.20 -13.24 -9.87
C ILE A 88 -6.13 -12.03 -9.86
N GLN A 89 -5.75 -11.00 -9.11
CA GLN A 89 -6.53 -9.78 -8.97
C GLN A 89 -5.77 -8.61 -9.61
N PHE A 90 -6.30 -8.08 -10.71
CA PHE A 90 -5.77 -6.89 -11.36
C PHE A 90 -6.95 -6.07 -11.88
N PHE A 91 -7.26 -4.96 -11.19
CA PHE A 91 -8.39 -4.10 -11.58
C PHE A 91 -8.22 -2.66 -11.11
N LYS A 92 -8.98 -1.75 -11.72
CA LYS A 92 -9.18 -0.39 -11.23
C LYS A 92 -10.38 -0.36 -10.28
N PRO A 93 -10.31 0.29 -9.10
CA PRO A 93 -11.41 0.28 -8.13
C PRO A 93 -12.54 1.24 -8.54
N GLU A 94 -13.39 0.81 -9.48
CA GLU A 94 -14.41 1.65 -10.10
C GLU A 94 -15.75 1.63 -9.34
N THR A 95 -16.02 0.59 -8.53
CA THR A 95 -17.24 0.50 -7.72
C THR A 95 -16.97 0.76 -6.24
N LYS A 96 -18.02 1.12 -5.47
CA LYS A 96 -17.91 1.25 -4.00
C LYS A 96 -17.43 -0.04 -3.33
N LYS A 97 -17.81 -1.20 -3.87
CA LYS A 97 -17.39 -2.50 -3.37
C LYS A 97 -15.89 -2.70 -3.60
N ASP A 98 -15.40 -2.35 -4.78
CA ASP A 98 -13.97 -2.44 -5.11
C ASP A 98 -13.15 -1.47 -4.25
N GLN A 99 -13.64 -0.25 -4.06
CA GLN A 99 -13.00 0.74 -3.21
C GLN A 99 -12.92 0.28 -1.75
N ALA A 100 -13.99 -0.29 -1.20
CA ALA A 100 -13.97 -0.84 0.16
C ALA A 100 -13.00 -2.02 0.30
N PHE A 101 -12.96 -2.91 -0.71
CA PHE A 101 -12.00 -4.01 -0.74
C PHE A 101 -10.56 -3.50 -0.78
N VAL A 102 -10.25 -2.53 -1.65
CA VAL A 102 -8.89 -1.99 -1.77
C VAL A 102 -8.50 -1.17 -0.55
N GLN A 103 -9.44 -0.45 0.08
CA GLN A 103 -9.21 0.23 1.36
C GLN A 103 -8.74 -0.77 2.43
N GLU A 104 -9.45 -1.87 2.62
CA GLU A 104 -9.06 -2.90 3.61
C GLU A 104 -7.65 -3.45 3.32
N ARG A 105 -7.35 -3.74 2.05
CA ARG A 105 -6.02 -4.22 1.65
C ARG A 105 -4.93 -3.17 1.81
N PHE A 106 -5.25 -1.90 1.57
CA PHE A 106 -4.33 -0.79 1.78
C PHE A 106 -3.97 -0.65 3.26
N GLU A 107 -4.95 -0.71 4.16
CA GLU A 107 -4.71 -0.65 5.61
C GLU A 107 -3.85 -1.81 6.11
N GLN A 108 -4.12 -3.03 5.62
CA GLN A 108 -3.29 -4.21 5.90
C GLN A 108 -1.85 -4.02 5.39
N LEU A 109 -1.69 -3.44 4.19
CA LEU A 109 -0.38 -3.18 3.61
C LEU A 109 0.38 -2.09 4.38
N LEU A 110 -0.29 -1.03 4.82
CA LEU A 110 0.31 0.00 5.68
C LEU A 110 0.81 -0.61 6.99
N ALA A 111 -0.02 -1.40 7.67
CA ALA A 111 0.37 -2.06 8.91
C ALA A 111 1.59 -2.97 8.69
N LYS A 112 1.62 -3.70 7.58
CA LYS A 112 2.73 -4.57 7.20
C LYS A 112 4.03 -3.80 6.99
N PHE A 113 4.01 -2.73 6.19
CA PHE A 113 5.19 -1.87 5.97
C PHE A 113 5.69 -1.24 7.27
N TYR A 114 4.76 -0.74 8.10
CA TYR A 114 5.09 -0.11 9.37
C TYR A 114 5.79 -1.11 10.31
N GLN A 115 5.24 -2.33 10.44
CA GLN A 115 5.82 -3.39 11.26
C GLN A 115 7.22 -3.80 10.79
N ALA A 116 7.45 -3.89 9.47
CA ALA A 116 8.75 -4.32 8.92
C ALA A 116 9.93 -3.40 9.31
N LYS A 117 9.67 -2.12 9.62
CA LYS A 117 10.68 -1.15 10.08
C LYS A 117 10.65 -0.86 11.58
N HIS A 118 9.61 -1.29 12.30
CA HIS A 118 9.50 -1.12 13.76
C HIS A 118 9.86 -2.39 14.55
N ALA A 119 9.83 -3.56 13.92
CA ALA A 119 10.24 -4.82 14.52
C ALA A 119 11.77 -5.10 14.41
N ASN A 120 12.49 -4.24 13.67
CA ASN A 120 13.94 -4.34 13.42
C ASN A 120 14.74 -3.28 14.20
#